data_AF-A0A6V7JZM3-F1
#
_entry.id   AF-A0A6V7JZM3-F1
#
_cell.length_a   1.000
_cell.length_b   1.000
_cell.length_c   1.000
_cell.angle_alpha   90.00
_cell.angle_beta   90.00
_cell.angle_gamma   90.00
#
_symmetry.space_group_name_H-M   'P 1'
#
loop_
_entity.id
_entity.type
_entity.pdbx_description
1 polymer ?
#
loop_
_entity_poly.entity_id
_entity_poly.type
_entity_poly.pdbx_seq_one_letter_code
_entity_poly.pdbx_strand_id
1 'polypeptide(L)' 'GDSGSLLVCNGIAIGILSTATPLGFTTYTMVHAYLSFIADAVAGRIPDPTPRNP' A
#
# COMPACT_ATOMS: atom_id res chain seq x y z
N GLY A 1 -12.24 7.75 -10.59
CA GLY A 1 -10.81 8.03 -10.38
C GLY A 1 -10.30 6.91 -9.51
N ASP A 2 -9.29 6.19 -9.98
CA ASP A 2 -8.98 4.86 -9.44
C ASP A 2 -7.93 4.89 -8.33
N SER A 3 -7.40 6.06 -7.98
CA SER A 3 -6.52 6.25 -6.82
C SER A 3 -7.16 5.63 -5.57
N GLY A 4 -6.38 4.80 -4.86
CA GLY A 4 -6.83 3.99 -3.73
C GLY A 4 -7.22 2.55 -4.08
N SER A 5 -7.35 2.20 -5.36
CA SER A 5 -7.69 0.84 -5.78
C SER A 5 -6.56 -0.16 -5.53
N LEU A 6 -6.90 -1.43 -5.32
CA LEU A 6 -5.94 -2.48 -4.98
C LEU A 6 -5.30 -3.09 -6.24
N LEU A 7 -3.98 -3.29 -6.19
CA LEU A 7 -3.27 -4.23 -7.04
C LEU A 7 -3.19 -5.57 -6.30
N VAL A 8 -3.88 -6.59 -6.84
CA VAL A 8 -3.95 -7.93 -6.25
C VAL A 8 -3.19 -8.92 -7.12
N CYS A 9 -2.23 -9.64 -6.52
CA CYS A 9 -1.49 -10.72 -7.16
C CYS A 9 -1.64 -12.00 -6.33
N ASN A 10 -2.07 -13.10 -6.96
CA ASN A 10 -2.32 -14.38 -6.28
C ASN A 10 -3.21 -14.26 -5.04
N GLY A 11 -4.23 -13.40 -5.08
CA GLY A 11 -5.14 -13.15 -3.95
C GLY A 11 -4.57 -12.26 -2.84
N ILE A 12 -3.36 -11.73 -3.00
CA ILE A 12 -2.70 -10.86 -2.02
C ILE A 12 -2.70 -9.41 -2.54
N ALA A 13 -3.14 -8.46 -1.72
CA ALA A 13 -3.03 -7.04 -2.01
C ALA A 13 -1.57 -6.59 -1.86
N ILE A 14 -0.88 -6.37 -2.97
CA ILE A 14 0.54 -6.01 -3.00
C ILE A 14 0.77 -4.50 -3.20
N GLY A 15 -0.22 -3.80 -3.76
CA GLY A 15 -0.11 -2.39 -4.09
C GLY A 15 -1.43 -1.64 -3.93
N ILE A 16 -1.34 -0.33 -3.71
CA ILE A 16 -2.47 0.60 -3.75
C ILE A 16 -2.18 1.62 -4.85
N LEU A 17 -3.09 1.79 -5.80
CA LEU A 17 -2.93 2.74 -6.89
C LEU A 17 -2.79 4.16 -6.31
N SER A 18 -1.64 4.78 -6.51
CA SER A 18 -1.37 6.13 -6.02
C SER A 18 -1.61 7.14 -7.13
N THR A 19 -0.83 7.04 -8.20
CA THR A 19 -0.90 7.96 -9.35
C THR A 19 -0.68 7.22 -10.65
N ALA A 20 -1.28 7.74 -11.71
CA ALA A 20 -1.06 7.31 -13.07
C ALA A 20 -0.79 8.52 -13.96
N THR A 21 0.13 8.35 -14.90
CA THR A 21 0.42 9.37 -15.91
C THR A 21 -0.39 9.11 -17.18
N PRO A 22 -0.64 10.15 -18.00
CA PRO A 22 -1.28 9.97 -19.30
C PRO A 22 -0.53 9.03 -20.26
N LEU A 23 0.76 8.79 -20.01
CA LEU A 23 1.62 7.90 -20.78
C LEU A 23 1.49 6.41 -20.36
N GLY A 24 0.60 6.11 -19.41
CA GLY A 24 0.34 4.74 -18.95
C GLY A 24 1.28 4.24 -17.86
N PHE A 25 2.21 5.05 -17.35
CA PHE A 25 2.97 4.70 -16.15
C PHE A 25 2.08 4.81 -14.93
N THR A 26 2.03 3.74 -14.14
CA THR A 26 1.24 3.65 -12.93
C THR A 26 2.13 3.36 -11.74
N THR A 27 2.03 4.19 -10.71
CA THR A 27 2.77 4.03 -9.46
C THR A 27 1.82 3.52 -8.39
N TYR A 28 2.24 2.45 -7.73
CA TYR A 28 1.53 1.86 -6.61
C TYR A 28 2.31 2.07 -5.33
N THR A 29 1.61 2.38 -4.25
CA THR A 29 2.15 2.29 -2.89
C THR A 29 2.39 0.82 -2.55
N MET A 30 3.61 0.46 -2.14
CA MET A 30 3.96 -0.91 -1.79
C MET A 30 3.37 -1.29 -0.42
N VAL A 31 2.34 -2.15 -0.39
CA VAL A 31 1.64 -2.52 0.86
C VAL A 31 2.58 -3.15 1.88
N HIS A 32 3.55 -3.96 1.42
CA HIS A 32 4.49 -4.67 2.27
C HIS A 32 5.28 -3.74 3.21
N ALA A 33 5.67 -2.55 2.72
CA ALA A 33 6.44 -1.59 3.49
C ALA A 33 5.68 -1.03 4.71
N TYR A 34 4.35 -1.20 4.76
CA TYR A 34 3.47 -0.66 5.80
C TYR A 34 2.83 -1.74 6.67
N LEU A 35 3.19 -3.02 6.53
CA LEU A 35 2.51 -4.09 7.27
C LEU A 35 2.59 -3.95 8.79
N SER A 36 3.69 -3.43 9.34
CA SER A 36 3.81 -3.15 10.78
C SER A 36 2.81 -2.07 11.23
N PHE A 37 2.79 -0.95 10.52
CA PHE A 37 1.84 0.14 10.76
C PHE A 37 0.39 -0.37 10.70
N ILE A 38 0.05 -1.13 9.67
CA ILE A 38 -1.30 -1.68 9.47
C ILE A 38 -1.65 -2.65 10.60
N ALA A 39 -0.73 -3.55 10.99
CA ALA A 39 -0.96 -4.52 12.05
C ALA A 39 -1.17 -3.84 13.42
N ASP A 40 -0.44 -2.78 13.71
CA ASP A 40 -0.62 -2.00 14.94
C ASP A 40 -1.98 -1.27 14.95
N ALA A 41 -2.34 -0.63 13.83
CA ALA A 41 -3.61 0.08 13.68
C ALA A 41 -4.82 -0.86 13.84
N VAL A 42 -4.79 -2.03 13.20
CA VAL A 42 -5.86 -3.04 13.31
C VAL A 42 -5.96 -3.61 14.73
N ALA A 43 -4.83 -3.71 15.44
CA ALA A 43 -4.78 -4.16 16.83
C ALA A 43 -5.19 -3.07 17.85
N GLY A 44 -5.52 -1.85 17.42
CA GLY A 44 -5.82 -0.71 18.31
C GLY A 44 -4.60 -0.20 19.08
N ARG A 45 -3.39 -0.52 18.63
CA ARG A 45 -2.13 0.00 19.18
C ARG A 45 -1.75 1.30 18.48
N ILE A 46 -0.86 2.08 19.10
CA ILE A 46 -0.27 3.26 18.44
C ILE A 46 0.62 2.76 17.31
N PRO A 47 0.34 3.11 16.04
CA PRO A 47 1.12 2.60 14.91
C PRO A 47 2.52 3.19 14.86
N ASP A 48 3.53 2.37 14.56
CA ASP A 48 4.85 2.85 14.15
C ASP A 48 4.75 3.52 12.77
N PRO A 49 4.98 4.84 12.65
CA PRO A 49 4.84 5.57 11.39
C PRO A 49 5.96 5.26 10.38
N THR A 50 6.96 4.48 10.76
CA THR A 50 8.16 4.24 9.95
C THR A 50 7.90 3.13 8.92
N PRO A 51 7.90 3.42 7.61
CA PRO A 51 7.82 2.37 6.60
C PRO A 51 9.08 1.51 6.66
N ARG A 52 8.93 0.19 6.64
CA ARG A 52 10.08 -0.72 6.56
C ARG A 52 10.40 -0.96 5.10
N ASN A 53 11.48 -0.34 4.64
CA ASN A 53 12.01 -0.63 3.31
C ASN A 53 12.87 -1.91 3.40
N PRO A 54 12.60 -2.95 2.59
CA PRO A 54 13.52 -4.08 2.46
C PRO A 54 14.87 -3.67 1.84
#